data_AF-A0A8S3JPX2-F1
#
_entry.id   AF-A0A8S3JPX2-F1
#
_cell.length_a   1.000
_cell.length_b   1.000
_cell.length_c   1.000
_cell.angle_alpha   90.00
_cell.angle_beta   90.00
_cell.angle_gamma   90.00
#
_symmetry.space_group_name_H-M   'P 1'
#
loop_
_entity.id
_entity.type
_entity.pdbx_description
1 polymer ?
#
loop_
_entity_poly.entity_id
_entity_poly.type
_entity_poly.pdbx_seq_one_letter_code
_entity_poly.pdbx_strand_id
1 'polypeptide(L)' 'MRASVLAGERLEIPENTPFGFRPLIQKCWAPEPNDRPDSSDLIKLIEGIKTE' A
#
# COMPACT_ATOMS: atom_id res chain seq x y z
N MET A 1 -0.30 -10.44 17.65
CA MET A 1 -0.54 -10.31 16.19
C MET A 1 -1.62 -9.27 15.86
N ARG A 2 -2.87 -9.39 16.34
CA ARG A 2 -3.92 -8.35 16.08
C ARG A 2 -3.60 -6.98 16.68
N ALA A 3 -3.07 -6.95 17.91
CA ALA A 3 -2.78 -5.71 18.63
C ALA A 3 -1.79 -4.79 17.87
N SER A 4 -0.72 -5.35 17.33
CA SER A 4 0.28 -4.63 16.52
C SER A 4 -0.32 -3.91 15.30
N VAL A 5 -1.21 -4.57 14.57
CA VAL A 5 -1.88 -3.98 13.39
C VAL A 5 -2.80 -2.83 13.79
N LEU A 6 -3.51 -2.98 14.94
CA LEU A 6 -4.34 -1.93 15.53
C LEU A 6 -3.51 -0.75 16.06
N ALA A 7 -2.26 -1.01 16.48
CA ALA A 7 -1.29 0.03 16.86
C ALA A 7 -0.63 0.71 15.65
N GLY A 8 -1.00 0.33 14.42
CA GLY A 8 -0.48 0.93 13.19
C GLY A 8 0.79 0.28 12.64
N GLU A 9 1.30 -0.79 13.27
CA GLU A 9 2.47 -1.49 12.75
C GLU A 9 2.16 -2.14 11.39
N ARG A 10 3.14 -2.08 10.48
CA ARG A 10 3.09 -2.67 9.14
C ARG A 10 4.40 -3.38 8.84
N LEU A 11 4.34 -4.29 7.88
CA LEU A 11 5.53 -4.98 7.40
C LEU A 11 6.49 -3.96 6.77
N GLU A 12 7.78 -4.24 6.89
CA GLU A 12 8.80 -3.52 6.14
C GLU A 12 8.61 -3.76 4.63
N ILE A 13 8.72 -2.69 3.84
CA ILE A 13 8.69 -2.79 2.38
C ILE A 13 10.12 -3.09 1.92
N PRO A 14 10.39 -4.22 1.24
CA PRO A 14 11.72 -4.58 0.77
C PRO A 14 12.35 -3.49 -0.10
N GLU A 15 13.68 -3.33 -0.02
CA GLU A 15 14.42 -2.33 -0.81
C GLU A 15 14.32 -2.56 -2.31
N ASN A 16 14.22 -3.82 -2.75
CA ASN A 16 14.06 -4.20 -4.16
C ASN A 16 12.61 -4.07 -4.67
N THR A 17 11.69 -3.52 -3.88
CA THR A 17 10.33 -3.23 -4.35
C THR A 17 10.39 -2.14 -5.42
N PRO A 18 9.80 -2.35 -6.62
CA PRO A 18 9.84 -1.32 -7.66
C PRO A 18 9.23 -0.01 -7.15
N PHE A 19 9.82 1.13 -7.53
CA PHE A 19 9.56 2.43 -6.91
C PHE A 19 8.07 2.79 -6.88
N GLY A 20 7.32 2.45 -7.95
CA GLY A 20 5.88 2.72 -8.02
C GLY A 20 5.03 1.92 -7.03
N PHE A 21 5.48 0.76 -6.57
CA PHE A 21 4.71 -0.08 -5.63
C PHE A 21 4.85 0.38 -4.18
N ARG A 22 5.97 0.99 -3.77
CA ARG A 22 6.15 1.47 -2.39
C ARG A 22 5.05 2.45 -1.94
N PRO A 23 4.74 3.54 -2.65
CA PRO A 23 3.66 4.45 -2.26
C PRO A 23 2.28 3.78 -2.35
N LEU A 24 2.09 2.84 -3.29
CA LEU A 24 0.83 2.10 -3.41
C LEU A 24 0.58 1.22 -2.18
N ILE A 25 1.58 0.46 -1.74
CA ILE A 25 1.51 -0.40 -0.55
C ILE A 25 1.21 0.45 0.69
N GLN A 26 1.88 1.59 0.84
CA GLN A 26 1.61 2.53 1.93
C GLN A 26 0.17 3.04 1.93
N LYS A 27 -0.38 3.39 0.74
CA LYS A 27 -1.77 3.84 0.59
C LYS A 27 -2.77 2.75 0.98
N CYS A 28 -2.52 1.50 0.58
CA CYS A 28 -3.35 0.34 1.00
C CYS A 28 -3.32 0.09 2.51
N TRP A 29 -2.27 0.55 3.20
CA TRP A 29 -2.07 0.38 4.62
C TRP A 29 -2.52 1.56 5.49
N ALA A 30 -3.21 2.55 4.90
CA ALA A 30 -3.72 3.72 5.61
C ALA A 30 -4.48 3.32 6.90
N PRO A 31 -4.24 4.03 8.02
CA PRO A 31 -4.86 3.73 9.30
C PRO A 31 -6.38 3.82 9.20
N GLU A 32 -6.88 4.91 8.63
CA GLU A 32 -8.30 5.12 8.36
C GLU A 32 -8.76 4.24 7.18
N PRO A 33 -9.79 3.40 7.35
CA PRO A 33 -10.28 2.54 6.28
C PRO A 33 -10.73 3.30 5.03
N ASN A 34 -11.29 4.50 5.20
CA ASN A 34 -11.80 5.33 4.10
C ASN A 34 -10.69 5.96 3.24
N ASP A 35 -9.44 5.99 3.73
CA ASP A 35 -8.29 6.51 2.98
C ASP A 35 -7.65 5.46 2.07
N ARG A 36 -8.07 4.19 2.22
CA ARG A 36 -7.57 3.08 1.40
C ARG A 36 -8.26 3.12 0.03
N PRO A 37 -7.52 2.80 -1.05
CA PRO A 37 -8.15 2.66 -2.35
C PRO A 37 -9.09 1.46 -2.34
N ASP A 38 -10.23 1.60 -3.01
CA ASP A 38 -11.00 0.43 -3.40
C ASP A 38 -10.29 -0.34 -4.54
N SER A 39 -10.84 -1.47 -4.93
CA SER A 39 -10.24 -2.30 -5.98
C SER A 39 -10.19 -1.60 -7.35
N SER A 40 -11.16 -0.73 -7.66
CA SER A 40 -11.19 0.00 -8.93
C SER A 40 -10.12 1.09 -8.98
N ASP A 41 -9.92 1.80 -7.88
CA ASP A 41 -8.82 2.77 -7.74
C ASP A 41 -7.46 2.07 -7.78
N LEU A 42 -7.34 0.92 -7.11
CA LEU A 42 -6.12 0.12 -7.08
C LEU A 42 -5.70 -0.32 -8.50
N ILE A 43 -6.64 -0.77 -9.33
CA ILE A 43 -6.35 -1.16 -10.72
C ILE A 43 -5.77 0.01 -11.51
N LYS A 44 -6.41 1.19 -11.45
CA LYS A 44 -5.91 2.40 -12.14
C LYS A 44 -4.52 2.81 -11.68
N LEU A 45 -4.25 2.70 -10.39
CA LEU A 45 -2.93 3.00 -9.82
C LEU A 45 -1.88 2.02 -10.32
N ILE A 46 -2.19 0.72 -10.38
CA ILE A 46 -1.30 -0.33 -10.88
C ILE A 46 -1.00 -0.13 -12.37
N GLU A 47 -2.01 0.17 -13.19
CA GLU A 47 -1.83 0.45 -14.62
C GLU A 47 -0.94 1.68 -14.87
N GLY A 48 -0.94 2.64 -13.94
CA GLY A 48 -0.09 3.83 -13.99
C GLY A 48 1.35 3.61 -13.50
N ILE A 49 1.65 2.49 -12.85
CA ILE A 49 3.01 2.17 -12.41
C ILE A 49 3.81 1.72 -13.63
N LYS A 50 4.78 2.55 -14.02
CA LYS A 50 5.80 2.15 -14.98
C LYS A 50 6.75 1.18 -14.28
N THR A 51 6.76 -0.07 -14.73
CA THR A 51 7.84 -1.01 -14.42
C THR A 51 9.00 -0.67 -15.36
N GLU A 52 10.06 -0.05 -14.83
CA GLU A 52 11.34 0.05 -15.53
C GLU A 52 12.03 -1.32 -15.62
#